data_AF-A0A7K1EXI4-F1
#
_entry.id   AF-A0A7K1EXI4-F1
#
_cell.length_a   1.000
_cell.length_b   1.000
_cell.length_c   1.000
_cell.angle_alpha   90.00
_cell.angle_beta   90.00
_cell.angle_gamma   90.00
#
_symmetry.space_group_name_H-M   'P 1'
#
loop_
_entity.id
_entity.type
_entity.pdbx_description
1 polymer ?
#
loop_
_entity_poly.entity_id
_entity_poly.type
_entity_poly.pdbx_seq_one_letter_code
_entity_poly.pdbx_strand_id
1 'polypeptide(L)' 'MANLSALAQELASGAVQVIDLTAPLHSETPILTLPPEFGQTANFKLEQISRYDEKGPAWYWNNFH' A
#
# COMPACT_ATOMS: atom_id res chain seq x y z
N MET A 1 15.40 -12.31 -27.13
CA MET A 1 14.04 -11.99 -26.67
C MET A 1 13.99 -12.22 -25.17
N ALA A 2 13.25 -11.41 -24.41
CA ALA A 2 13.04 -11.66 -22.99
C ALA A 2 12.24 -12.97 -22.81
N ASN A 3 12.74 -13.88 -21.97
CA ASN A 3 12.13 -15.18 -21.71
C ASN A 3 11.40 -15.15 -20.36
N LEU A 4 10.10 -14.90 -20.38
CA LEU A 4 9.27 -14.84 -19.16
C LEU A 4 9.24 -16.18 -18.40
N SER A 5 9.38 -17.31 -19.09
CA SER A 5 9.44 -18.63 -18.46
C SER A 5 10.71 -18.80 -17.62
N ALA A 6 11.86 -18.36 -18.15
CA ALA A 6 13.12 -18.36 -17.40
C ALA A 6 13.04 -17.42 -16.19
N LEU A 7 12.51 -16.19 -16.35
CA LEU A 7 12.33 -15.27 -15.23
C LEU A 7 11.43 -15.86 -14.13
N ALA A 8 10.34 -16.53 -14.49
CA ALA A 8 9.47 -17.20 -13.52
C ALA A 8 10.19 -18.31 -12.75
N GLN A 9 11.04 -19.11 -13.43
CA GLN A 9 11.88 -20.13 -12.79
C GLN A 9 12.95 -19.52 -11.88
N GLU A 10 13.55 -18.40 -12.28
CA GLU A 10 14.55 -17.68 -11.49
C GLU A 10 13.94 -17.02 -10.24
N LEU A 11 12.72 -16.49 -10.33
CA LEU A 11 11.95 -16.02 -9.18
C LEU A 11 11.60 -17.17 -8.23
N ALA A 12 11.11 -18.30 -8.76
CA ALA A 12 10.74 -19.46 -7.95
C ALA A 12 11.94 -20.14 -7.27
N SER A 13 13.10 -20.15 -7.93
CA SER A 13 14.35 -20.71 -7.39
C SER A 13 15.09 -19.75 -6.45
N GLY A 14 14.72 -18.47 -6.44
CA GLY A 14 15.39 -17.42 -5.64
C GLY A 14 16.68 -16.86 -6.25
N ALA A 15 17.02 -17.25 -7.49
CA ALA A 15 18.12 -16.65 -8.25
C ALA A 15 17.86 -15.17 -8.56
N VAL A 16 16.59 -14.79 -8.69
CA VAL A 16 16.12 -13.40 -8.72
C VAL A 16 15.37 -13.11 -7.43
N GLN A 17 15.72 -12.01 -6.76
CA GLN A 17 15.12 -11.58 -5.51
C GLN A 17 14.16 -10.40 -5.73
N VAL A 18 13.03 -10.43 -5.02
CA VAL A 18 12.09 -9.30 -4.94
C VAL A 18 12.43 -8.49 -3.70
N ILE A 19 12.81 -7.23 -3.89
CA ILE A 19 13.09 -6.29 -2.81
C ILE A 19 11.99 -5.24 -2.78
N ASP A 20 11.26 -5.15 -1.67
CA ASP A 20 10.27 -4.10 -1.47
C ASP A 20 10.97 -2.80 -1.03
N LEU A 21 10.75 -1.73 -1.80
CA LEU A 21 11.31 -0.40 -1.57
C LEU A 21 10.22 0.61 -1.14
N THR A 22 9.07 0.10 -0.70
CA THR A 22 7.90 0.90 -0.30
C THR A 22 7.97 1.31 1.16
N ALA A 23 7.62 2.57 1.46
CA ALA A 23 7.36 3.00 2.83
C ALA A 23 5.92 2.65 3.23
N PRO A 24 5.65 2.10 4.43
CA PRO A 24 4.29 1.83 4.87
C PRO A 24 3.42 3.09 4.87
N LEU A 25 2.18 2.97 4.41
CA LEU A 25 1.22 4.06 4.39
C LEU A 25 0.40 4.05 5.69
N HIS A 26 0.51 5.13 6.47
CA HIS A 26 -0.17 5.30 7.76
C HIS A 26 -0.43 6.79 8.04
N SER A 27 -1.17 7.09 9.11
CA SER A 27 -1.60 8.46 9.45
C SER A 27 -0.46 9.42 9.79
N GLU A 28 0.74 8.90 10.01
CA GLU A 28 1.94 9.69 10.32
C GLU A 28 2.94 9.68 9.16
N THR A 29 2.58 9.09 8.00
CA THR A 29 3.41 9.13 6.80
C THR A 29 3.68 10.60 6.45
N PRO A 30 4.95 11.04 6.41
CA PRO A 30 5.27 12.43 6.13
C PRO A 30 4.75 12.84 4.76
N ILE A 31 4.11 13.99 4.69
CA ILE A 31 3.59 14.57 3.45
C ILE A 31 4.44 15.76 2.99
N LEU A 32 4.36 16.05 1.70
CA LEU A 32 4.90 17.29 1.15
C LEU A 32 4.12 18.48 1.70
N THR A 33 4.82 19.41 2.34
CA THR A 33 4.25 20.69 2.77
C THR A 33 4.59 21.76 1.73
N LEU A 34 3.60 22.55 1.36
CA LEU A 34 3.74 23.66 0.42
C LEU A 34 3.62 25.01 1.15
N PRO A 35 4.05 26.13 0.54
CA PRO A 35 3.72 27.47 1.03
C PRO A 35 2.21 27.64 1.31
N PRO A 36 1.83 28.40 2.36
CA PRO A 36 0.46 28.44 2.89
C PRO A 36 -0.59 28.99 1.91
N GLU A 37 -0.18 29.73 0.90
CA GLU A 37 -1.04 30.25 -0.17
C GLU A 37 -1.52 29.18 -1.16
N PHE A 38 -0.91 27.99 -1.16
CA PHE A 38 -1.29 26.88 -2.03
C PHE A 38 -2.13 25.82 -1.28
N GLY A 39 -2.93 25.08 -2.05
CA GLY A 39 -3.63 23.90 -1.55
C GLY A 39 -2.64 22.83 -1.11
N GLN A 40 -2.82 22.32 0.11
CA GLN A 40 -1.89 21.38 0.73
C GLN A 40 -2.20 19.93 0.36
N THR A 41 -1.18 19.07 0.40
CA THR A 41 -1.34 17.63 0.27
C THR A 41 -2.17 17.08 1.44
N ALA A 42 -3.13 16.20 1.15
CA ALA A 42 -3.90 15.54 2.19
C ALA A 42 -3.05 14.49 2.93
N ASN A 43 -3.27 14.36 4.23
CA ASN A 43 -2.72 13.25 5.00
C ASN A 43 -3.53 11.99 4.73
N PHE A 44 -2.86 10.85 4.65
CA PHE A 44 -3.53 9.55 4.55
C PHE A 44 -4.39 9.29 5.79
N LYS A 45 -5.62 8.83 5.58
CA LYS A 45 -6.51 8.39 6.65
C LYS A 45 -7.12 7.03 6.31
N LEU A 46 -7.14 6.18 7.33
CA LEU A 46 -7.77 4.86 7.29
C LEU A 46 -9.10 4.92 8.06
N GLU A 47 -10.20 4.59 7.40
CA GLU A 47 -11.52 4.54 8.03
C GLU A 47 -12.06 3.11 7.99
N GLN A 48 -12.17 2.47 9.16
CA GLN A 48 -12.68 1.10 9.26
C GLN A 48 -14.17 1.05 8.88
N ILE A 49 -14.52 0.19 7.93
CA ILE A 49 -15.92 -0.06 7.53
C ILE A 49 -16.52 -1.14 8.42
N SER A 50 -15.83 -2.29 8.52
CA SER A 50 -16.21 -3.41 9.37
C SER A 50 -14.97 -4.15 9.87
N ARG A 51 -15.10 -4.85 11.00
CA ARG A 51 -14.07 -5.75 11.50
C ARG A 51 -14.66 -6.90 12.31
N TYR A 52 -15.26 -7.86 11.61
CA TYR A 52 -15.87 -9.05 12.23
C TYR A 52 -16.86 -8.68 13.34
N ASP A 53 -17.57 -7.58 13.12
CA ASP A 53 -18.54 -6.97 14.01
C ASP A 53 -19.92 -6.98 13.33
N GLU A 54 -20.90 -6.33 13.93
CA GLU A 54 -22.27 -6.26 13.39
C GLU A 54 -22.32 -5.59 12.00
N LYS A 55 -21.34 -4.73 11.67
CA LYS A 55 -21.24 -4.06 10.36
C LYS A 55 -20.66 -4.96 9.27
N GLY A 56 -19.99 -6.05 9.63
CA GLY A 56 -19.45 -7.03 8.69
C GLY A 56 -18.97 -8.29 9.43
N PRO A 57 -19.88 -9.26 9.67
CA PRO A 57 -19.59 -10.38 10.56
C PRO A 57 -18.48 -11.32 10.07
N ALA A 58 -18.20 -11.32 8.77
CA ALA A 58 -17.28 -12.29 8.15
C ALA A 58 -16.07 -11.64 7.43
N TRP A 59 -15.90 -10.31 7.50
CA TRP A 59 -14.78 -9.64 6.81
C TRP A 59 -14.31 -8.35 7.53
N TYR A 60 -13.08 -7.98 7.21
CA TYR A 60 -12.43 -6.76 7.64
C TYR A 60 -11.95 -5.98 6.42
N TRP A 61 -12.24 -4.68 6.40
CA TRP A 61 -11.81 -3.76 5.35
C TRP A 61 -12.01 -2.29 5.77
N ASN A 62 -11.37 -1.37 5.06
CA ASN A 62 -11.36 0.05 5.36
C ASN A 62 -11.49 0.87 4.08
N ASN A 63 -12.07 2.07 4.18
CA ASN A 63 -11.91 3.13 3.18
C ASN A 63 -10.58 3.87 3.43
N PHE A 64 -9.98 4.38 2.36
CA PHE A 64 -8.79 5.23 2.41
C PHE A 64 -9.12 6.62 1.87
N HIS A 65 -8.59 7.65 2.52
CA HIS A 65 -8.75 9.06 2.14
C HIS A 65 -7.41 9.78 2.13
#